data_AF-A0A2J8WK96-F1
#
_entry.id   AF-A0A2J8WK96-F1
#
_cell.length_a   1.000
_cell.length_b   1.000
_cell.length_c   1.000
_cell.angle_alpha   90.00
_cell.angle_beta   90.00
_cell.angle_gamma   90.00
#
_symmetry.space_group_name_H-M   'P 1'
#
loop_
_entity.id
_entity.type
_entity.pdbx_description
1 polymer ?
#
loop_
_entity_poly.entity_id
_entity_poly.type
_entity_poly.pdbx_seq_one_letter_code
_entity_poly.pdbx_strand_id
1 'polypeptide(L)'
;MESRKDITNQEELWKMKPRRNLEEDDYLQTAHADEFDCPSELQQTRELFPQWHLPIKIAAIIASLTFLYTLLREVIHPLATSHQQYFYKIPILVINKVLPMVSITLLALVYLPGVIAAIVQLHNGTKYKKFPHWLDKWMLTRKQFGLLSFFFAVLHAIYSLSYPMRRSYRYKLLNWAYQQVQQNKEDAWIEHDVWRMEIYVSLGIVGLAILALLAVTSIPSVSDSLTWREFHYIQ
;
A
#
# COMPACT_ATOMS: atom_id res chain seq x y z
N MET A 1 25.29 -82.37 42.50
CA MET A 1 23.95 -81.96 42.95
C MET A 1 24.14 -80.79 43.89
N GLU A 2 23.57 -79.64 43.49
CA GLU A 2 23.26 -78.39 44.20
C GLU A 2 23.49 -78.31 45.72
N SER A 3 23.75 -77.17 46.36
CA SER A 3 23.73 -75.73 46.04
C SER A 3 24.05 -75.03 47.36
N ARG A 4 24.69 -73.84 47.35
CA ARG A 4 24.14 -72.60 47.96
C ARG A 4 25.21 -71.49 48.00
N LYS A 5 24.78 -70.32 47.55
CA LYS A 5 25.48 -69.02 47.49
C LYS A 5 25.85 -68.52 48.89
N ASP A 6 26.93 -67.75 49.02
CA ASP A 6 26.82 -66.41 49.60
C ASP A 6 27.94 -65.45 49.20
N ILE A 7 27.57 -64.18 49.23
CA ILE A 7 28.20 -62.99 48.65
C ILE A 7 29.06 -62.29 49.71
N THR A 8 30.23 -61.73 49.36
CA THR A 8 30.59 -60.32 49.68
C THR A 8 31.95 -59.88 49.13
N ASN A 9 31.92 -58.64 48.63
CA ASN A 9 32.96 -57.81 48.03
C ASN A 9 34.05 -57.36 49.01
N GLN A 10 35.29 -57.21 48.52
CA GLN A 10 36.21 -56.07 48.74
C GLN A 10 37.42 -56.29 47.80
N GLU A 11 37.58 -55.50 46.72
CA GLU A 11 38.43 -54.29 46.63
C GLU A 11 39.90 -54.58 47.04
N GLU A 12 40.97 -54.33 46.27
CA GLU A 12 41.27 -53.62 45.04
C GLU A 12 42.59 -54.20 44.48
N LEU A 13 42.83 -54.11 43.17
CA LEU A 13 44.04 -53.48 42.60
C LEU A 13 44.01 -53.67 41.08
N TRP A 14 44.34 -52.60 40.34
CA TRP A 14 45.20 -52.58 39.13
C TRP A 14 44.76 -51.48 38.15
N LYS A 15 45.34 -50.30 38.37
CA LYS A 15 45.96 -49.36 37.41
C LYS A 15 45.17 -48.99 36.14
N MET A 16 44.73 -47.73 36.15
CA MET A 16 44.23 -46.95 35.01
C MET A 16 45.15 -47.02 33.78
N LYS A 17 44.54 -47.22 32.62
CA LYS A 17 45.09 -46.97 31.28
C LYS A 17 44.34 -45.77 30.71
N PRO A 18 44.99 -44.74 30.12
CA PRO A 18 44.28 -43.57 29.66
C PRO A 18 43.44 -43.92 28.43
N ARG A 19 42.12 -43.79 28.54
CA ARG A 19 41.23 -43.76 27.37
C ARG A 19 41.44 -42.41 26.70
N ARG A 20 41.92 -42.43 25.46
CA ARG A 20 41.88 -41.29 24.54
C ARG A 20 40.41 -40.92 24.35
N ASN A 21 40.05 -39.67 24.61
CA ASN A 21 38.73 -39.12 24.34
C ASN A 21 38.52 -39.14 22.81
N LEU A 22 37.59 -39.97 22.34
CA LEU A 22 37.09 -39.95 20.96
C LEU A 22 35.84 -39.05 20.84
N GLU A 23 35.52 -38.29 21.88
CA GLU A 23 34.34 -37.42 21.96
C GLU A 23 34.66 -35.93 21.86
N GLU A 24 35.94 -35.51 21.78
CA GLU A 24 36.30 -34.08 21.65
C GLU A 24 36.47 -33.64 20.17
N ASP A 25 36.72 -34.57 19.24
CA ASP A 25 36.94 -34.23 17.83
C ASP A 25 35.63 -33.98 17.05
N ASP A 26 34.49 -34.52 17.51
CA ASP A 26 33.20 -34.36 16.81
C ASP A 26 32.52 -33.01 17.13
N TYR A 27 32.84 -32.40 18.29
CA TYR A 27 32.37 -31.06 18.65
C TYR A 27 33.17 -29.92 18.00
N LEU A 28 34.43 -30.16 17.61
CA LEU A 28 35.21 -29.17 16.88
C LEU A 28 34.89 -29.11 15.39
N GLN A 29 34.29 -30.17 14.84
CA GLN A 29 33.98 -30.26 13.41
C GLN A 29 32.58 -29.75 13.06
N THR A 30 31.67 -29.61 14.04
CA THR A 30 30.35 -28.98 13.87
C THR A 30 30.33 -27.47 14.13
N ALA A 31 31.42 -26.88 14.64
CA ALA A 31 31.53 -25.45 14.85
C ALA A 31 32.14 -24.68 13.67
N HIS A 32 32.53 -25.37 12.59
CA HIS A 32 33.28 -24.79 11.47
C HIS A 32 32.54 -24.82 10.12
N ALA A 33 31.23 -25.10 10.14
CA ALA A 33 30.32 -24.89 9.03
C ALA A 33 29.27 -23.84 9.46
N ASP A 34 29.10 -22.82 8.63
CA ASP A 34 28.06 -21.76 8.70
C ASP A 34 28.42 -20.42 9.37
N GLU A 35 29.70 -20.05 9.52
CA GLU A 35 30.08 -18.64 9.76
C GLU A 35 30.48 -17.88 8.47
N PHE A 36 30.50 -18.57 7.33
CA PHE A 36 30.88 -18.03 6.02
C PHE A 36 29.77 -18.07 4.96
N ASP A 37 28.53 -18.37 5.35
CA ASP A 37 27.39 -18.05 4.51
C ASP A 37 27.21 -16.53 4.52
N CYS A 38 27.88 -15.87 3.56
CA CYS A 38 27.50 -14.54 3.13
C CYS A 38 25.97 -14.55 2.99
N PRO A 39 25.23 -13.74 3.77
CA PRO A 39 23.77 -13.85 3.79
C PRO A 39 23.28 -13.71 2.36
N SER A 40 22.34 -14.57 1.95
CA SER A 40 21.71 -14.51 0.62
C SER A 40 21.16 -13.12 0.27
N GLU A 41 21.06 -12.23 1.26
CA GLU A 41 20.78 -10.79 1.14
C GLU A 41 21.84 -9.99 0.37
N LEU A 42 23.13 -10.35 0.44
CA LEU A 42 24.20 -9.69 -0.33
C LEU A 42 24.30 -10.22 -1.77
N GLN A 43 23.77 -11.43 -2.02
CA GLN A 43 23.68 -12.05 -3.35
C GLN A 43 22.42 -11.65 -4.12
N GLN A 44 21.50 -10.90 -3.49
CA GLN A 44 20.40 -10.23 -4.17
C GLN A 44 20.99 -9.10 -5.04
N THR A 45 21.49 -9.49 -6.21
CA THR A 45 21.92 -8.66 -7.32
C THR A 45 21.05 -7.41 -7.47
N ARG A 46 21.47 -6.29 -6.88
CA ARG A 46 20.93 -4.91 -7.04
C ARG A 46 19.51 -4.83 -7.62
N GLU A 47 18.52 -5.38 -6.92
CA GLU A 47 17.13 -5.20 -7.33
C GLU A 47 16.67 -3.78 -6.96
N LEU A 48 16.35 -2.97 -7.96
CA LEU A 48 15.91 -1.58 -7.77
C LEU A 48 14.43 -1.54 -7.38
N PHE A 49 14.13 -1.27 -6.11
CA PHE A 49 12.78 -1.17 -5.54
C PHE A 49 11.89 -2.44 -5.70
N PRO A 50 12.33 -3.62 -5.21
CA PRO A 50 11.64 -4.89 -5.44
C PRO A 50 10.19 -4.91 -4.91
N GLN A 51 9.92 -4.22 -3.81
CA GLN A 51 8.58 -4.13 -3.21
C GLN A 51 7.63 -3.17 -3.95
N TRP A 52 8.15 -2.32 -4.85
CA TRP A 52 7.36 -1.31 -5.55
C TRP A 52 6.94 -1.71 -6.96
N HIS A 53 7.55 -2.74 -7.55
CA HIS A 53 7.23 -3.16 -8.91
C HIS A 53 5.74 -3.48 -9.11
N LEU A 54 5.15 -4.25 -8.19
CA LEU A 54 3.73 -4.62 -8.28
C LEU A 54 2.82 -3.39 -8.10
N PRO A 55 2.92 -2.60 -7.02
CA PRO A 55 2.13 -1.38 -6.84
C PRO A 55 2.22 -0.40 -8.00
N ILE A 56 3.43 -0.13 -8.52
CA ILE A 56 3.64 0.79 -9.64
C ILE A 56 3.00 0.26 -10.92
N LYS A 57 3.15 -1.03 -11.24
CA LYS A 57 2.52 -1.64 -12.43
C LYS A 57 0.99 -1.54 -12.34
N ILE A 58 0.40 -1.86 -11.20
CA ILE A 58 -1.05 -1.76 -10.98
C ILE A 58 -1.52 -0.30 -11.12
N ALA A 59 -0.83 0.65 -10.47
CA ALA A 59 -1.16 2.07 -10.58
C ALA A 59 -1.08 2.57 -12.04
N ALA A 60 -0.04 2.18 -12.78
CA ALA A 60 0.14 2.56 -14.18
C ALA A 60 -0.97 2.00 -15.09
N ILE A 61 -1.37 0.74 -14.88
CA ILE A 61 -2.48 0.12 -15.63
C ILE A 61 -3.79 0.86 -15.36
N ILE A 62 -4.13 1.10 -14.08
CA ILE A 62 -5.35 1.81 -13.69
C ILE A 62 -5.34 3.24 -14.25
N ALA A 63 -4.21 3.94 -14.13
CA ALA A 63 -4.05 5.31 -14.64
C ALA A 63 -4.22 5.37 -16.17
N SER A 64 -3.57 4.46 -16.90
CA SER A 64 -3.65 4.40 -18.37
C SER A 64 -5.08 4.09 -18.83
N LEU A 65 -5.73 3.08 -18.24
CA LEU A 65 -7.10 2.72 -18.60
C LEU A 65 -8.08 3.86 -18.31
N THR A 66 -7.97 4.48 -17.12
CA THR A 66 -8.82 5.61 -16.73
C THR A 66 -8.56 6.84 -17.60
N PHE A 67 -7.30 7.09 -17.98
CA PHE A 67 -6.93 8.19 -18.87
C PHE A 67 -7.55 8.00 -20.25
N LEU A 68 -7.38 6.83 -20.87
CA LEU A 68 -7.95 6.53 -22.18
C LEU A 68 -9.49 6.64 -22.15
N TYR A 69 -10.13 6.08 -21.12
CA TYR A 69 -11.58 6.19 -20.94
C TYR A 69 -12.04 7.66 -20.80
N THR A 70 -11.36 8.45 -19.97
CA THR A 70 -11.71 9.86 -19.76
C THR A 70 -11.45 10.70 -21.00
N LEU A 71 -10.34 10.46 -21.70
CA LEU A 71 -9.99 11.13 -22.95
C LEU A 71 -11.03 10.85 -24.02
N LEU A 72 -11.44 9.58 -24.15
CA LEU A 72 -12.48 9.16 -25.09
C LEU A 72 -13.78 9.92 -24.83
N ARG A 73 -14.22 9.96 -23.56
CA ARG A 73 -15.50 10.58 -23.19
C ARG A 73 -15.49 12.11 -23.25
N GLU A 74 -14.43 12.76 -22.80
CA GLU A 74 -14.40 14.21 -22.59
C GLU A 74 -13.88 15.01 -23.80
N VAL A 75 -13.12 14.35 -24.69
CA VAL A 75 -12.45 14.98 -25.83
C VAL A 75 -12.87 14.32 -27.14
N ILE A 76 -12.71 13.00 -27.28
CA ILE A 76 -12.95 12.31 -28.57
C ILE A 76 -14.43 12.26 -28.93
N HIS A 77 -15.30 11.93 -27.97
CA HIS A 77 -16.74 11.84 -28.23
C HIS A 77 -17.34 13.18 -28.68
N PRO A 78 -17.14 14.32 -27.98
CA PRO A 78 -17.62 15.63 -28.46
C PRO A 78 -17.01 16.05 -29.80
N LEU A 79 -15.77 15.65 -30.07
CA LEU A 79 -15.10 15.92 -31.35
C LEU A 79 -15.76 15.14 -32.49
N ALA A 80 -16.15 13.89 -32.25
CA ALA A 80 -16.79 13.02 -33.24
C ALA A 80 -18.26 13.38 -33.49
N THR A 81 -19.03 13.70 -32.45
CA THR A 81 -20.48 13.93 -32.58
C THR A 81 -20.86 15.36 -32.91
N SER A 82 -20.10 16.34 -32.42
CA SER A 82 -20.49 17.76 -32.47
C SER A 82 -19.37 18.65 -33.02
N HIS A 83 -18.27 18.07 -33.49
CA HIS A 83 -17.09 18.77 -34.01
C HIS A 83 -16.52 19.85 -33.08
N GLN A 84 -16.72 19.70 -31.76
CA GLN A 84 -16.22 20.65 -30.76
C GLN A 84 -14.81 20.26 -30.29
N GLN A 85 -13.88 21.21 -30.36
CA GLN A 85 -12.50 20.99 -29.95
C GLN A 85 -12.30 21.28 -28.46
N TYR A 86 -12.10 20.23 -27.65
CA TYR A 86 -11.88 20.31 -26.21
C TYR A 86 -10.49 19.87 -25.74
N PHE A 87 -9.47 19.96 -26.62
CA PHE A 87 -8.09 19.53 -26.29
C PHE A 87 -7.49 20.23 -25.06
N TYR A 88 -7.90 21.48 -24.77
CA TYR A 88 -7.46 22.20 -23.57
C TYR A 88 -7.88 21.53 -22.26
N LYS A 89 -8.85 20.59 -22.28
CA LYS A 89 -9.23 19.81 -21.11
C LYS A 89 -8.15 18.80 -20.71
N ILE A 90 -7.31 18.34 -21.64
CA ILE A 90 -6.36 17.23 -21.41
C ILE A 90 -5.41 17.53 -20.23
N PRO A 91 -4.69 18.66 -20.17
CA PRO A 91 -3.62 18.83 -19.18
C PRO A 91 -4.09 18.86 -17.72
N ILE A 92 -5.31 19.37 -17.46
CA ILE A 92 -5.80 19.55 -16.08
C ILE A 92 -7.12 18.81 -15.85
N LEU A 93 -8.14 19.01 -16.68
CA LEU A 93 -9.47 18.46 -16.42
C LEU A 93 -9.53 16.93 -16.60
N VAL A 94 -8.80 16.39 -17.56
CA VAL A 94 -8.70 14.92 -17.74
C VAL A 94 -7.82 14.33 -16.65
N ILE A 95 -6.63 14.90 -16.41
CA ILE A 95 -5.72 14.41 -15.37
C ILE A 95 -6.38 14.45 -13.99
N ASN A 96 -7.10 15.52 -13.64
CA ASN A 96 -7.79 15.64 -12.35
C ASN A 96 -9.04 14.74 -12.21
N LYS A 97 -9.36 13.92 -13.22
CA LYS A 97 -10.30 12.79 -13.10
C LYS A 97 -9.56 11.46 -12.92
N VAL A 98 -8.36 11.33 -13.49
CA VAL A 98 -7.51 10.13 -13.36
C VAL A 98 -6.92 10.03 -11.97
N LEU A 99 -6.29 11.10 -11.47
CA LEU A 99 -5.61 11.13 -10.17
C LEU A 99 -6.50 10.65 -9.00
N PRO A 100 -7.72 11.20 -8.78
CA PRO A 100 -8.57 10.74 -7.67
C PRO A 100 -9.03 9.29 -7.86
N MET A 101 -9.31 8.87 -9.10
CA MET A 101 -9.73 7.49 -9.38
C MET A 101 -8.62 6.48 -9.06
N VAL A 102 -7.37 6.78 -9.44
CA VAL A 102 -6.21 5.97 -9.08
C VAL A 102 -6.03 5.98 -7.56
N SER A 103 -6.04 7.15 -6.93
CA SER A 103 -5.90 7.31 -5.48
C SER A 103 -6.87 6.44 -4.69
N ILE A 104 -8.18 6.57 -4.94
CA ILE A 104 -9.21 5.84 -4.19
C ILE A 104 -9.18 4.34 -4.49
N THR A 105 -8.85 3.93 -5.71
CA THR A 105 -8.73 2.51 -6.08
C THR A 105 -7.54 1.87 -5.37
N LEU A 106 -6.38 2.53 -5.35
CA LEU A 106 -5.21 2.03 -4.61
C LEU A 106 -5.49 1.95 -3.11
N LEU A 107 -6.21 2.92 -2.54
CA LEU A 107 -6.63 2.87 -1.13
C LEU A 107 -7.52 1.66 -0.85
N ALA A 108 -8.50 1.39 -1.73
CA ALA A 108 -9.35 0.21 -1.60
C ALA A 108 -8.52 -1.09 -1.66
N LEU A 109 -7.49 -1.15 -2.51
CA LEU A 109 -6.58 -2.30 -2.62
C LEU A 109 -5.66 -2.50 -1.40
N VAL A 110 -5.52 -1.50 -0.51
CA VAL A 110 -4.85 -1.67 0.80
C VAL A 110 -5.69 -2.56 1.71
N TYR A 111 -6.99 -2.31 1.79
CA TYR A 111 -7.89 -2.95 2.75
C TYR A 111 -8.56 -4.22 2.22
N LEU A 112 -8.75 -4.33 0.91
CA LEU A 112 -9.36 -5.50 0.25
C LEU A 112 -8.72 -6.86 0.61
N PRO A 113 -7.37 -7.03 0.63
CA PRO A 113 -6.79 -8.32 0.98
C PRO A 113 -7.05 -8.70 2.44
N GLY A 114 -7.23 -7.73 3.34
CA GLY A 114 -7.62 -7.98 4.74
C GLY A 114 -9.02 -8.58 4.85
N VAL A 115 -9.97 -8.07 4.07
CA VAL A 115 -11.34 -8.63 3.99
C VAL A 115 -11.33 -10.03 3.41
N ILE A 116 -10.58 -10.26 2.32
CA ILE A 116 -10.44 -11.58 1.71
C ILE A 116 -9.80 -12.56 2.70
N ALA A 117 -8.76 -12.14 3.42
CA ALA A 117 -8.09 -12.96 4.43
C ALA A 117 -9.06 -13.39 5.54
N ALA A 118 -9.92 -12.49 6.02
CA ALA A 118 -10.94 -12.82 7.01
C ALA A 118 -11.94 -13.87 6.49
N ILE A 119 -12.44 -13.70 5.26
CA ILE A 119 -13.36 -14.67 4.63
C ILE A 119 -12.68 -16.04 4.48
N VAL A 120 -11.43 -16.08 4.02
CA VAL A 120 -10.67 -17.33 3.86
C VAL A 120 -10.42 -18.02 5.21
N GLN A 121 -10.13 -17.26 6.27
CA GLN A 121 -9.97 -17.80 7.62
C GLN A 121 -11.26 -18.42 8.16
N LEU A 122 -12.40 -17.73 7.98
CA LEU A 122 -13.72 -18.24 8.38
C LEU A 122 -14.11 -19.49 7.59
N HIS A 123 -13.92 -19.48 6.27
CA HIS A 123 -14.20 -20.63 5.41
C HIS A 123 -13.36 -21.86 5.79
N ASN A 124 -12.10 -21.67 6.17
CA ASN A 124 -11.24 -22.77 6.60
C ASN A 124 -11.47 -23.20 8.06
N GLY A 125 -12.20 -22.41 8.86
CA GLY A 125 -12.43 -22.67 10.29
C GLY A 125 -11.17 -22.59 11.17
N THR A 126 -10.05 -22.09 10.64
CA THR A 126 -8.79 -21.99 11.39
C THR A 126 -7.90 -20.87 10.87
N LYS A 127 -7.21 -20.18 11.80
CA LYS A 127 -6.20 -19.16 11.49
C LYS A 127 -4.81 -19.75 11.16
N TYR A 128 -4.60 -21.03 11.44
CA TYR A 128 -3.28 -21.67 11.31
C TYR A 128 -2.98 -22.19 9.90
N LYS A 129 -3.98 -22.18 9.00
CA LYS A 129 -3.78 -22.54 7.60
C LYS A 129 -3.14 -21.37 6.85
N LYS A 130 -2.03 -21.64 6.16
CA LYS A 130 -1.30 -20.63 5.37
C LYS A 130 -2.21 -20.06 4.26
N PHE A 131 -2.03 -18.76 3.99
CA PHE A 131 -2.69 -18.11 2.86
C PHE A 131 -2.10 -18.59 1.53
N PRO A 132 -2.88 -18.53 0.44
CA PRO A 132 -2.34 -18.78 -0.89
C PRO A 132 -1.29 -17.72 -1.22
N HIS A 133 -0.24 -18.12 -1.95
CA HIS A 133 0.96 -17.30 -2.18
C HIS A 133 0.65 -15.90 -2.74
N TRP A 134 -0.35 -15.77 -3.62
CA TRP A 134 -0.74 -14.47 -4.20
C TRP A 134 -1.31 -13.50 -3.15
N LEU A 135 -2.04 -14.00 -2.16
CA LEU A 135 -2.66 -13.17 -1.11
C LEU A 135 -1.60 -12.72 -0.12
N ASP A 136 -0.68 -13.62 0.24
CA ASP A 136 0.44 -13.29 1.11
C ASP A 136 1.35 -12.22 0.48
N LYS A 137 1.69 -12.39 -0.81
CA LYS A 137 2.46 -11.37 -1.54
C LYS A 137 1.75 -10.02 -1.61
N TRP A 138 0.43 -10.01 -1.79
CA TRP A 138 -0.36 -8.78 -1.79
C TRP A 138 -0.39 -8.13 -0.41
N MET A 139 -0.59 -8.90 0.67
CA MET A 139 -0.59 -8.40 2.05
C MET A 139 0.70 -7.67 2.42
N LEU A 140 1.85 -8.12 1.90
CA LEU A 140 3.16 -7.48 2.09
C LEU A 140 3.31 -6.13 1.38
N THR A 141 2.53 -5.88 0.32
CA THR A 141 2.61 -4.65 -0.50
C THR A 141 1.62 -3.57 -0.09
N ARG A 142 0.83 -3.78 0.98
CA ARG A 142 -0.18 -2.83 1.47
C ARG A 142 0.40 -1.45 1.78
N LYS A 143 1.59 -1.38 2.39
CA LYS A 143 2.28 -0.13 2.68
C LYS A 143 2.53 0.70 1.42
N GLN A 144 3.04 0.07 0.36
CA GLN A 144 3.35 0.72 -0.91
C GLN A 144 2.08 1.18 -1.63
N PHE A 145 0.99 0.40 -1.58
CA PHE A 145 -0.30 0.82 -2.10
C PHE A 145 -0.84 2.06 -1.37
N GLY A 146 -0.75 2.09 -0.04
CA GLY A 146 -1.16 3.24 0.77
C GLY A 146 -0.36 4.51 0.46
N LEU A 147 0.96 4.38 0.31
CA LEU A 147 1.84 5.50 -0.04
C LEU A 147 1.57 6.03 -1.46
N LEU A 148 1.37 5.15 -2.46
CA LEU A 148 1.00 5.59 -3.80
C LEU A 148 -0.39 6.26 -3.80
N SER A 149 -1.35 5.69 -3.07
CA SER A 149 -2.67 6.30 -2.90
C SER A 149 -2.56 7.73 -2.36
N PHE A 150 -1.83 7.92 -1.26
CA PHE A 150 -1.60 9.25 -0.69
C PHE A 150 -0.91 10.21 -1.68
N PHE A 151 0.11 9.75 -2.40
CA PHE A 151 0.78 10.56 -3.43
C PHE A 151 -0.20 11.06 -4.50
N PHE A 152 -1.04 10.18 -5.05
CA PHE A 152 -2.07 10.57 -6.03
C PHE A 152 -3.14 11.47 -5.41
N ALA A 153 -3.49 11.29 -4.13
CA ALA A 153 -4.43 12.15 -3.40
C ALA A 153 -3.90 13.59 -3.28
N VAL A 154 -2.62 13.76 -2.92
CA VAL A 154 -1.98 15.08 -2.83
C VAL A 154 -1.91 15.76 -4.19
N LEU A 155 -1.54 15.02 -5.25
CA LEU A 155 -1.59 15.56 -6.61
C LEU A 155 -3.02 16.00 -6.97
N HIS A 156 -4.03 15.19 -6.71
CA HIS A 156 -5.42 15.54 -6.93
C HIS A 156 -5.83 16.81 -6.16
N ALA A 157 -5.41 16.96 -4.90
CA ALA A 157 -5.69 18.14 -4.11
C ALA A 157 -5.08 19.40 -4.74
N ILE A 158 -3.80 19.36 -5.15
CA ILE A 158 -3.12 20.48 -5.81
C ILE A 158 -3.81 20.84 -7.14
N TYR A 159 -4.12 19.84 -7.96
CA TYR A 159 -4.84 20.06 -9.22
C TYR A 159 -6.22 20.68 -8.99
N SER A 160 -6.95 20.25 -7.96
CA SER A 160 -8.27 20.78 -7.62
C SER A 160 -8.20 22.22 -7.11
N LEU A 161 -7.27 22.53 -6.20
CA LEU A 161 -7.04 23.89 -5.69
C LEU A 161 -6.59 24.87 -6.80
N SER A 162 -5.97 24.36 -7.86
CA SER A 162 -5.58 25.19 -9.01
C SER A 162 -6.74 25.59 -9.92
N TYR A 163 -7.96 25.06 -9.73
CA TYR A 163 -9.11 25.32 -10.61
C TYR A 163 -9.42 26.79 -10.87
N PRO A 164 -9.57 27.65 -9.84
CA PRO A 164 -9.88 29.07 -10.02
C PRO A 164 -8.72 29.86 -10.64
N MET A 165 -7.48 29.38 -10.53
CA MET A 165 -6.29 30.06 -11.07
C MET A 165 -6.17 29.96 -12.60
N ARG A 166 -6.93 29.06 -13.23
CA ARG A 166 -6.88 28.82 -14.68
C ARG A 166 -7.56 29.93 -15.47
N ARG A 167 -6.93 30.34 -16.58
CA ARG A 167 -7.50 31.29 -17.54
C ARG A 167 -8.85 30.81 -18.11
N SER A 168 -9.00 29.52 -18.35
CA SER A 168 -10.26 28.95 -18.84
C SER A 168 -11.43 29.11 -17.87
N TYR A 169 -11.18 29.03 -16.55
CA TYR A 169 -12.20 29.28 -15.53
C TYR A 169 -12.57 30.76 -15.49
N ARG A 170 -11.58 31.65 -15.54
CA ARG A 170 -11.79 33.11 -15.61
C ARG A 170 -12.68 33.50 -16.79
N TYR A 171 -12.43 32.98 -17.99
CA TYR A 171 -13.27 33.29 -19.15
C TYR A 171 -14.70 32.74 -19.02
N LYS A 172 -14.88 31.56 -18.43
CA LYS A 172 -16.23 31.03 -18.15
C LYS A 172 -16.99 31.90 -17.16
N LEU A 173 -16.34 32.33 -16.08
CA LEU A 173 -16.95 33.22 -15.08
C LEU A 173 -17.40 34.54 -15.69
N LEU A 174 -16.57 35.15 -16.54
CA LEU A 174 -16.93 36.38 -17.26
C LEU A 174 -18.12 36.18 -18.20
N ASN A 175 -18.14 35.07 -18.94
CA ASN A 175 -19.27 34.75 -19.83
C ASN A 175 -20.56 34.52 -19.05
N TRP A 176 -20.51 33.85 -17.89
CA TRP A 176 -21.68 33.64 -17.03
C TRP A 176 -22.19 34.94 -16.44
N ALA A 177 -21.31 35.81 -15.94
CA ALA A 177 -21.69 37.13 -15.42
C ALA A 177 -22.34 37.99 -16.52
N TYR A 178 -21.76 38.01 -17.72
CA TYR A 178 -22.32 38.73 -18.86
C TYR A 178 -23.72 38.19 -19.25
N GLN A 179 -23.89 36.88 -19.33
CA GLN A 179 -25.18 36.25 -19.64
C GLN A 179 -26.24 36.51 -18.56
N GLN A 180 -25.85 36.50 -17.29
CA GLN A 180 -26.76 36.80 -16.17
C GLN A 180 -27.31 38.22 -16.26
N VAL A 181 -26.44 39.21 -16.53
CA VAL A 181 -26.83 40.61 -16.72
C VAL A 181 -27.75 40.73 -17.93
N GLN A 182 -27.43 40.08 -19.05
CA GLN A 182 -28.25 40.09 -20.26
C GLN A 182 -29.67 39.52 -20.02
N GLN A 183 -29.81 38.60 -19.07
CA GLN A 183 -31.08 37.99 -18.68
C GLN A 183 -31.81 38.75 -17.56
N ASN A 184 -31.27 39.87 -17.08
CA ASN A 184 -31.79 40.63 -15.93
C ASN A 184 -32.05 39.74 -14.69
N LYS A 185 -31.20 38.74 -14.47
CA LYS A 185 -31.30 37.85 -13.31
C LYS A 185 -30.46 38.41 -12.15
N GLU A 186 -31.14 38.94 -11.13
CA GLU A 186 -30.49 39.60 -10.00
C GLU A 186 -29.74 38.60 -9.10
N ASP A 187 -30.41 37.53 -8.65
CA ASP A 187 -29.83 36.52 -7.78
C ASP A 187 -29.52 35.21 -8.53
N ALA A 188 -28.24 34.81 -8.51
CA ALA A 188 -27.76 33.56 -9.09
C ALA A 188 -27.55 32.44 -8.06
N TRP A 189 -27.92 32.65 -6.80
CA TRP A 189 -27.79 31.68 -5.73
C TRP A 189 -28.60 30.40 -6.00
N ILE A 190 -27.97 29.25 -5.78
CA ILE A 190 -28.59 27.93 -5.90
C ILE A 190 -28.24 27.12 -4.65
N GLU A 191 -29.14 27.14 -3.67
CA GLU A 191 -28.93 26.59 -2.33
C GLU A 191 -28.38 25.15 -2.34
N HIS A 192 -29.01 24.25 -3.09
CA HIS A 192 -28.62 22.84 -3.12
C HIS A 192 -27.25 22.60 -3.75
N ASP A 193 -26.82 23.44 -4.70
CA ASP A 193 -25.50 23.31 -5.33
C ASP A 193 -24.39 23.79 -4.39
N VAL A 194 -24.68 24.84 -3.62
CA VAL A 194 -23.79 25.33 -2.55
C VAL A 194 -23.60 24.25 -1.49
N TRP A 195 -24.68 23.69 -0.92
CA TRP A 195 -24.57 22.62 0.08
C TRP A 195 -23.76 21.43 -0.42
N ARG A 196 -23.99 21.02 -1.67
CA ARG A 196 -23.23 19.94 -2.29
C ARG A 196 -21.74 20.27 -2.29
N MET A 197 -21.36 21.45 -2.80
CA MET A 197 -19.97 21.91 -2.87
C MET A 197 -19.29 21.93 -1.50
N GLU A 198 -19.92 22.57 -0.51
CA GLU A 198 -19.34 22.73 0.83
C GLU A 198 -19.10 21.38 1.53
N ILE A 199 -20.06 20.44 1.42
CA ILE A 199 -19.96 19.13 2.06
C ILE A 199 -18.81 18.29 1.47
N TYR A 200 -18.79 18.05 0.15
CA TYR A 200 -17.80 17.12 -0.40
C TYR A 200 -16.37 17.70 -0.38
N VAL A 201 -16.22 19.03 -0.45
CA VAL A 201 -14.92 19.69 -0.30
C VAL A 201 -14.40 19.52 1.13
N SER A 202 -15.24 19.81 2.14
CA SER A 202 -14.88 19.64 3.55
C SER A 202 -14.48 18.20 3.87
N LEU A 203 -15.28 17.22 3.45
CA LEU A 203 -14.98 15.80 3.64
C LEU A 203 -13.70 15.37 2.91
N GLY A 204 -13.43 15.92 1.72
CA GLY A 204 -12.19 15.68 0.99
C GLY A 204 -10.95 16.17 1.74
N ILE A 205 -11.03 17.35 2.38
CA ILE A 205 -9.94 17.92 3.19
C ILE A 205 -9.66 17.04 4.41
N VAL A 206 -10.70 16.67 5.16
CA VAL A 206 -10.57 15.79 6.35
C VAL A 206 -10.04 14.42 5.95
N GLY A 207 -10.56 13.83 4.86
CA GLY A 207 -10.08 12.55 4.34
C GLY A 207 -8.61 12.58 3.96
N LEU A 208 -8.15 13.65 3.30
CA LEU A 208 -6.73 13.83 2.97
C LEU A 208 -5.86 13.99 4.22
N ALA A 209 -6.34 14.72 5.24
CA ALA A 209 -5.62 14.88 6.51
C ALA A 209 -5.44 13.52 7.22
N ILE A 210 -6.46 12.66 7.20
CA ILE A 210 -6.35 11.29 7.74
C ILE A 210 -5.33 10.47 6.93
N LEU A 211 -5.36 10.53 5.59
CA LEU A 211 -4.35 9.85 4.77
C LEU A 211 -2.93 10.35 5.04
N ALA A 212 -2.76 11.63 5.37
CA ALA A 212 -1.45 12.18 5.76
C ALA A 212 -0.94 11.56 7.08
N LEU A 213 -1.84 11.27 8.04
CA LEU A 213 -1.48 10.55 9.26
C LEU A 213 -1.03 9.10 8.97
N LEU A 214 -1.68 8.41 8.02
CA LEU A 214 -1.25 7.07 7.59
C LEU A 214 0.12 7.12 6.90
N ALA A 215 0.37 8.16 6.10
CA ALA A 215 1.64 8.34 5.40
C ALA A 215 2.77 8.68 6.37
N VAL A 216 2.55 9.56 7.36
CA VAL A 216 3.60 9.95 8.31
C VAL A 216 3.98 8.79 9.23
N THR A 217 3.01 7.98 9.65
CA THR A 217 3.26 6.76 10.45
C THR A 217 3.92 5.65 9.65
N SER A 218 4.00 5.76 8.32
CA SER A 218 4.74 4.84 7.46
C SER A 218 6.26 5.12 7.42
N ILE A 219 6.72 6.26 7.94
CA ILE A 219 8.15 6.58 8.07
C ILE A 219 8.76 5.65 9.14
N PRO A 220 9.89 4.96 8.86
CA PRO A 220 10.48 4.00 9.79
C PRO A 220 10.71 4.56 11.19
N SER A 221 11.30 5.76 11.30
CA SER A 221 11.55 6.41 12.60
C SER A 221 10.29 6.68 13.43
N VAL A 222 9.13 6.88 12.79
CA VAL A 222 7.85 7.07 13.48
C VAL A 222 7.22 5.71 13.79
N SER A 223 7.18 4.81 12.81
CA SER A 223 6.65 3.45 12.95
C SER A 223 7.32 2.69 14.09
N ASP A 224 8.65 2.77 14.19
CA ASP A 224 9.45 2.04 15.18
C ASP A 224 9.34 2.65 16.59
N SER A 225 8.74 3.84 16.72
CA SER A 225 8.48 4.51 18.00
C SER A 225 7.12 4.17 18.62
N LEU A 226 6.22 3.54 17.85
CA LEU A 226 4.86 3.22 18.27
C LEU A 226 4.76 1.78 18.76
N THR A 227 3.92 1.55 19.76
CA THR A 227 3.53 0.19 20.13
C THR A 227 2.70 -0.45 19.01
N TRP A 228 2.70 -1.78 18.92
CA TRP A 228 1.91 -2.50 17.91
C TRP A 228 0.41 -2.14 17.97
N ARG A 229 -0.12 -1.89 19.17
CA ARG A 229 -1.53 -1.48 19.37
C ARG A 229 -1.80 -0.10 18.79
N GLU A 230 -0.91 0.85 18.99
CA GLU A 230 -1.04 2.22 18.44
C GLU A 230 -0.91 2.21 16.92
N PHE A 231 0.09 1.49 16.39
CA PHE A 231 0.27 1.36 14.94
C PHE A 231 -0.94 0.71 14.27
N HIS A 232 -1.46 -0.38 14.85
CA HIS A 232 -2.63 -1.08 14.32
C HIS A 232 -3.94 -0.27 14.43
N TYR A 233 -4.06 0.63 15.43
CA TYR A 233 -5.23 1.51 15.53
C TYR A 233 -5.22 2.56 14.41
N ILE A 234 -4.04 3.02 13.99
CA ILE A 234 -3.89 4.01 12.93
C ILE A 234 -4.05 3.37 11.54
N GLN A 235 -3.45 2.20 11.30
CA GLN A 235 -3.34 1.55 9.98
C GLN A 235 -4.46 0.54 9.69
#